data_AF-A0A3D5X2Y4-F1
#
_entry.id   AF-A0A3D5X2Y4-F1
#
_cell.length_a   1.000
_cell.length_b   1.000
_cell.length_c   1.000
_cell.angle_alpha   90.00
_cell.angle_beta   90.00
_cell.angle_gamma   90.00
#
_symmetry.space_group_name_H-M   'P 1'
#
loop_
_entity.id
_entity.type
_entity.pdbx_description
1 polymer ?
#
loop_
_entity_poly.entity_id
_entity_poly.type
_entity_poly.pdbx_seq_one_letter_code
_entity_poly.pdbx_strand_id
1 'polypeptide(L)'
;VSLGGFSLCIKDLTRNLFIGLASCAFNHPTVSPNDWPEQVAFITNTYKWVSKSFKRVIFSYESKGFALIPENLFVPNKAKTLLSLTAQIQDLDEVRYNSSTNDSVSIFSIPSLLVTSWFKVQSDSKIVAFCDSIIQLHLLSIKNEKDRSITLSLANDFGVVIAS
;
A
#
# COMPACT_ATOMS: atom_id res chain seq x y z
N VAL A 1 1.66 -4.80 -3.18
CA VAL A 1 0.80 -5.97 -3.44
C VAL A 1 -0.40 -5.48 -4.23
N SER A 2 -0.70 -6.13 -5.33
CA SER A 2 -1.85 -5.80 -6.18
C SER A 2 -2.74 -7.02 -6.32
N LEU A 3 -3.89 -6.84 -6.98
CA LEU A 3 -4.74 -7.96 -7.38
C LEU A 3 -4.05 -8.91 -8.36
N GLY A 4 -2.97 -8.46 -9.03
CA GLY A 4 -2.20 -9.26 -9.98
C GLY A 4 -0.96 -9.94 -9.41
N GLY A 5 -0.56 -9.63 -8.17
CA GLY A 5 0.60 -10.29 -7.57
C GLY A 5 1.30 -9.55 -6.43
N PHE A 6 2.40 -10.15 -5.97
CA PHE A 6 3.35 -9.55 -5.03
C PHE A 6 4.56 -9.01 -5.78
N SER A 7 4.96 -7.79 -5.41
CA SER A 7 6.26 -7.22 -5.74
C SER A 7 6.99 -6.94 -4.43
N LEU A 8 8.20 -7.45 -4.33
CA LEU A 8 8.99 -7.44 -3.11
C LEU A 8 10.37 -6.87 -3.40
N CYS A 9 10.89 -6.07 -2.48
CA CYS A 9 12.27 -5.60 -2.52
C CYS A 9 12.90 -5.62 -1.13
N ILE A 10 14.21 -5.88 -1.08
CA ILE A 10 15.02 -5.80 0.13
C ILE A 10 16.04 -4.70 -0.06
N LYS A 11 16.03 -3.73 0.85
CA LYS A 11 17.03 -2.66 0.89
C LYS A 11 18.02 -2.91 2.03
N ASP A 12 19.29 -3.05 1.69
CA ASP A 12 20.41 -2.99 2.62
C ASP A 12 20.65 -1.54 3.03
N LEU A 13 20.42 -1.24 4.31
CA LEU A 13 20.57 0.10 4.86
C LEU A 13 22.03 0.49 5.15
N THR A 14 22.94 -0.49 5.29
CA THR A 14 24.36 -0.24 5.53
C THR A 14 25.06 0.18 4.24
N ARG A 15 24.74 -0.51 3.14
CA ARG A 15 25.31 -0.21 1.81
C ARG A 15 24.47 0.76 0.99
N ASN A 16 23.24 1.03 1.43
CA ASN A 16 22.23 1.80 0.71
C ASN A 16 21.93 1.23 -0.70
N LEU A 17 21.80 -0.09 -0.80
CA LEU A 17 21.55 -0.81 -2.06
C LEU A 17 20.32 -1.72 -1.94
N PHE A 18 19.63 -1.93 -3.05
CA PHE A 18 18.63 -3.00 -3.14
C PHE A 18 19.33 -4.32 -3.46
N ILE A 19 19.19 -5.30 -2.57
CA ILE A 19 19.93 -6.58 -2.62
C ILE A 19 19.05 -7.78 -2.94
N GLY A 20 17.73 -7.58 -3.00
CA GLY A 20 16.77 -8.60 -3.36
C GLY A 20 15.58 -7.96 -4.05
N LEU A 21 15.19 -8.50 -5.19
CA LEU A 21 14.00 -8.14 -5.93
C LEU A 21 13.28 -9.43 -6.29
N ALA A 22 11.99 -9.49 -6.02
CA ALA A 22 11.16 -10.60 -6.43
C ALA A 22 9.82 -10.07 -6.90
N SER A 23 9.31 -10.68 -7.96
CA SER A 23 7.94 -10.48 -8.40
C SER A 23 7.29 -11.84 -8.53
N CYS A 24 6.02 -11.90 -8.17
CA CYS A 24 5.21 -13.09 -8.18
C CYS A 24 3.84 -12.70 -8.69
N ALA A 25 3.67 -12.81 -10.00
CA ALA A 25 2.36 -12.68 -10.61
C ALA A 25 1.47 -13.84 -10.16
N PHE A 26 0.20 -13.56 -9.90
CA PHE A 26 -0.78 -14.61 -9.68
C PHE A 26 -1.19 -15.20 -11.04
N ASN A 27 -1.39 -16.53 -11.08
CA ASN A 27 -1.86 -17.20 -12.29
C ASN A 27 -3.26 -16.72 -12.70
N HIS A 28 -4.08 -16.33 -11.71
CA HIS A 28 -5.34 -15.65 -11.88
C HIS A 28 -5.36 -14.47 -10.90
N PRO A 29 -5.89 -13.29 -11.29
CA PRO A 29 -6.06 -12.19 -10.35
C PRO A 29 -6.83 -12.66 -9.11
N THR A 30 -6.52 -12.14 -7.93
CA THR A 30 -7.30 -12.43 -6.73
C THR A 30 -8.71 -11.89 -6.94
N VAL A 31 -9.66 -12.79 -7.20
CA VAL A 31 -11.06 -12.42 -7.51
C VAL A 31 -11.87 -12.33 -6.22
N SER A 32 -11.49 -13.10 -5.19
CA SER A 32 -12.19 -13.16 -3.91
C SER A 32 -11.27 -12.80 -2.73
N PRO A 33 -11.77 -12.09 -1.71
CA PRO A 33 -11.05 -11.89 -0.45
C PRO A 33 -10.56 -13.18 0.20
N ASN A 34 -11.20 -14.32 -0.09
CA ASN A 34 -10.84 -15.63 0.46
C ASN A 34 -9.57 -16.23 -0.14
N ASP A 35 -9.07 -15.70 -1.26
CA ASP A 35 -7.88 -16.25 -1.93
C ASP A 35 -6.58 -15.78 -1.24
N TRP A 36 -6.63 -14.70 -0.46
CA TRP A 36 -5.45 -14.08 0.14
C TRP A 36 -4.59 -14.99 1.03
N PRO A 37 -5.15 -15.86 1.90
CA PRO A 37 -4.33 -16.78 2.70
C PRO A 37 -3.48 -17.71 1.84
N GLU A 38 -4.04 -18.23 0.74
CA GLU A 38 -3.32 -19.11 -0.18
C GLU A 38 -2.22 -18.35 -0.91
N GLN A 39 -2.50 -17.13 -1.38
CA GLN A 39 -1.50 -16.31 -2.07
C GLN A 39 -0.33 -15.91 -1.14
N VAL A 40 -0.60 -15.63 0.13
CA VAL A 40 0.44 -15.36 1.14
C VAL A 40 1.24 -16.64 1.46
N ALA A 41 0.59 -17.80 1.54
CA ALA A 41 1.29 -19.08 1.70
C ALA A 41 2.18 -19.40 0.48
N PHE A 42 1.69 -19.12 -0.73
CA PHE A 42 2.44 -19.34 -1.96
C PHE A 42 3.71 -18.49 -2.01
N ILE A 43 3.62 -17.18 -1.73
CA ILE A 43 4.80 -16.30 -1.78
C ILE A 43 5.83 -16.66 -0.72
N THR A 44 5.39 -17.06 0.48
CA THR A 44 6.29 -17.45 1.58
C THR A 44 6.99 -18.77 1.33
N ASN A 45 6.32 -19.72 0.69
CA ASN A 45 6.92 -20.98 0.27
C ASN A 45 7.90 -20.80 -0.89
N THR A 46 7.55 -19.92 -1.85
CA THR A 46 8.39 -19.61 -3.02
C THR A 46 9.65 -18.87 -2.61
N TYR A 47 9.50 -17.86 -1.76
CA TYR A 47 10.59 -17.00 -1.30
C TYR A 47 10.77 -17.15 0.21
N LYS A 48 11.52 -18.18 0.62
CA LYS A 48 11.79 -18.50 2.04
C LYS A 48 12.39 -17.35 2.86
N TRP A 49 12.97 -16.34 2.21
CA TRP A 49 13.49 -15.15 2.88
C TRP A 49 12.38 -14.20 3.35
N VAL A 50 11.17 -14.28 2.78
CA VAL A 50 10.02 -13.43 3.14
C VAL A 50 9.59 -13.62 4.58
N SER A 51 9.85 -14.79 5.19
CA SER A 51 9.55 -15.07 6.61
C SER A 51 10.72 -14.80 7.55
N LYS A 52 11.85 -14.27 7.05
CA LYS A 52 12.99 -13.90 7.90
C LYS A 52 12.74 -12.59 8.61
N SER A 53 13.42 -12.38 9.73
CA SER A 53 13.34 -11.11 10.46
C SER A 53 14.02 -9.99 9.66
N PHE A 54 13.32 -8.88 9.48
CA PHE A 54 13.85 -7.65 8.91
C PHE A 54 13.76 -6.54 9.94
N LYS A 55 14.71 -5.59 9.90
CA LYS A 55 14.66 -4.40 10.76
C LYS A 55 13.36 -3.60 10.60
N ARG A 56 12.83 -3.56 9.37
CA ARG A 56 11.58 -2.87 9.05
C ARG A 56 10.95 -3.51 7.81
N VAL A 57 9.67 -3.83 7.90
CA VAL A 57 8.86 -4.32 6.78
C VAL A 57 7.78 -3.30 6.47
N ILE A 58 7.73 -2.84 5.22
CA ILE A 58 6.69 -1.93 4.73
C ILE A 58 5.82 -2.74 3.79
N PHE A 59 4.53 -2.79 4.09
CA PHE A 59 3.54 -3.50 3.29
C PHE A 59 2.59 -2.49 2.67
N SER A 60 2.48 -2.49 1.35
CA SER A 60 1.57 -1.60 0.63
C SER A 60 0.63 -2.41 -0.25
N TYR A 61 -0.64 -2.04 -0.25
CA TYR A 61 -1.69 -2.67 -1.04
C TYR A 61 -2.31 -1.67 -2.01
N GLU A 62 -2.32 -2.03 -3.29
CA GLU A 62 -2.98 -1.28 -4.35
C GLU A 62 -4.49 -1.38 -4.18
N SER A 63 -5.06 -0.36 -3.54
CA SER A 63 -6.51 -0.21 -3.37
C SER A 63 -7.00 1.03 -4.11
N LYS A 64 -8.14 0.88 -4.79
CA LYS A 64 -8.93 2.00 -5.31
C LYS A 64 -9.66 2.77 -4.19
N GLY A 65 -9.87 2.12 -3.04
CA GLY A 65 -10.54 2.71 -1.89
C GLY A 65 -9.54 3.47 -1.04
N PHE A 66 -9.11 4.65 -1.46
CA PHE A 66 -8.28 5.54 -0.66
C PHE A 66 -8.73 7.00 -0.76
N ALA A 67 -8.39 7.80 0.26
CA ALA A 67 -8.61 9.23 0.31
C ALA A 67 -7.44 9.91 1.03
N LEU A 68 -7.04 11.09 0.56
CA LEU A 68 -6.05 11.94 1.23
C LEU A 68 -6.79 13.08 1.92
N ILE A 69 -6.57 13.24 3.22
CA ILE A 69 -7.28 14.22 4.04
C ILE A 69 -6.26 15.10 4.76
N PRO A 70 -6.44 16.43 4.76
CA PRO A 70 -5.62 17.33 5.57
C PRO A 70 -5.63 16.92 7.04
N GLU A 71 -4.46 16.88 7.69
CA GLU A 71 -4.34 16.37 9.06
C GLU A 71 -5.23 17.14 10.05
N ASN A 72 -5.36 18.45 9.87
CA ASN A 72 -6.24 19.32 10.68
C ASN A 72 -7.75 19.00 10.54
N LEU A 73 -8.17 18.29 9.50
CA LEU A 73 -9.55 17.86 9.26
C LEU A 73 -9.77 16.37 9.56
N PHE A 74 -8.70 15.63 9.86
CA PHE A 74 -8.78 14.19 10.09
C PHE A 74 -9.25 13.87 11.52
N VAL A 75 -10.28 13.03 11.62
CA VAL A 75 -10.75 12.48 12.89
C VAL A 75 -10.73 10.95 12.77
N PRO A 76 -9.90 10.22 13.55
CA PRO A 76 -9.75 8.76 13.44
C PRO A 76 -11.08 8.01 13.49
N ASN A 77 -11.97 8.38 14.40
CA ASN A 77 -13.29 7.74 14.56
C ASN A 77 -14.22 7.92 13.35
N LYS A 78 -13.94 8.90 12.48
CA LYS A 78 -14.70 9.17 11.26
C LYS A 78 -14.03 8.57 10.01
N ALA A 79 -12.89 7.88 10.13
CA ALA A 79 -12.11 7.44 8.98
C ALA A 79 -12.92 6.59 7.99
N LYS A 80 -13.70 5.61 8.49
CA LYS A 80 -14.57 4.77 7.66
C LYS A 80 -15.64 5.58 6.94
N THR A 81 -16.30 6.50 7.65
CA THR A 81 -17.31 7.40 7.07
C THR A 81 -16.70 8.28 5.99
N LEU A 82 -15.56 8.91 6.27
CA LEU A 82 -14.86 9.78 5.32
C LEU A 82 -14.49 9.02 4.04
N LEU A 83 -13.93 7.81 4.18
CA LEU A 83 -13.58 6.99 3.03
C LEU A 83 -14.82 6.59 2.22
N SER A 84 -15.92 6.26 2.89
CA SER A 84 -17.18 5.86 2.24
C SER A 84 -17.83 6.95 1.37
N LEU A 85 -17.45 8.22 1.57
CA LEU A 85 -17.89 9.33 0.71
C LEU A 85 -17.23 9.30 -0.68
N THR A 86 -16.08 8.65 -0.79
CA THR A 86 -15.23 8.68 -1.99
C THR A 86 -15.12 7.33 -2.69
N ALA A 87 -15.27 6.23 -1.94
CA ALA A 87 -15.15 4.88 -2.47
C ALA A 87 -16.11 3.91 -1.76
N GLN A 88 -16.56 2.90 -2.50
CA GLN A 88 -17.26 1.77 -1.91
C GLN A 88 -16.28 0.92 -1.11
N ILE A 89 -16.55 0.76 0.18
CA ILE A 89 -15.79 -0.10 1.08
C ILE A 89 -16.46 -1.48 1.07
N GLN A 90 -15.69 -2.54 0.86
CA GLN A 90 -16.22 -3.91 0.94
C GLN A 90 -16.47 -4.30 2.39
N ASP A 91 -17.43 -5.19 2.64
CA ASP A 91 -17.84 -5.54 4.01
C ASP A 91 -16.70 -6.17 4.84
N LEU A 92 -15.81 -6.91 4.18
CA LEU A 92 -14.65 -7.58 4.78
C LEU A 92 -13.35 -6.76 4.66
N ASP A 93 -13.42 -5.48 4.33
CA ASP A 93 -12.26 -4.61 4.32
C ASP A 93 -12.06 -3.95 5.69
N GLU A 94 -10.81 -3.89 6.12
CA GLU A 94 -10.38 -3.01 7.20
C GLU A 94 -10.10 -1.61 6.63
N VAL A 95 -10.50 -0.57 7.36
CA VAL A 95 -10.09 0.81 7.06
C VAL A 95 -8.90 1.17 7.93
N ARG A 96 -7.80 1.56 7.29
CA ARG A 96 -6.57 1.99 7.95
C ARG A 96 -6.22 3.42 7.54
N TYR A 97 -5.37 4.05 8.34
CA TYR A 97 -4.87 5.39 8.06
C TYR A 97 -3.40 5.51 8.44
N ASN A 98 -2.68 6.37 7.72
CA ASN A 98 -1.29 6.73 8.01
C ASN A 98 -1.06 8.21 7.73
N SER A 99 -0.17 8.84 8.51
CA SER A 99 0.43 10.12 8.11
C SER A 99 1.30 9.89 6.87
N SER A 100 0.96 10.59 5.78
CA SER A 100 1.59 10.47 4.46
C SER A 100 2.66 11.54 4.27
N THR A 101 2.34 12.78 4.67
CA THR A 101 3.21 13.96 4.66
C THR A 101 2.98 14.77 5.94
N ASN A 102 3.74 15.84 6.16
CA ASN A 102 3.65 16.66 7.38
C ASN A 102 2.26 17.29 7.63
N ASP A 103 1.39 17.35 6.62
CA ASP A 103 0.06 17.98 6.73
C ASP A 103 -1.09 17.11 6.17
N SER A 104 -0.84 15.82 5.88
CA SER A 104 -1.86 14.95 5.28
C SER A 104 -1.86 13.51 5.81
N VAL A 105 -3.07 12.99 5.93
CA VAL A 105 -3.37 11.61 6.35
C VAL A 105 -4.01 10.87 5.18
N SER A 106 -3.41 9.74 4.81
CA SER A 106 -4.00 8.81 3.86
C SER A 106 -4.88 7.82 4.59
N ILE A 107 -6.14 7.73 4.19
CA ILE A 107 -7.09 6.69 4.61
C ILE A 107 -7.28 5.72 3.45
N PHE A 108 -7.27 4.42 3.73
CA PHE A 108 -7.41 3.40 2.68
C PHE A 108 -8.08 2.14 3.21
N SER A 109 -8.78 1.43 2.32
CA SER A 109 -9.34 0.11 2.58
C SER A 109 -8.37 -0.99 2.14
N ILE A 110 -8.33 -2.06 2.92
CA ILE A 110 -7.52 -3.24 2.65
C ILE A 110 -8.27 -4.51 3.10
N PRO A 111 -8.26 -5.61 2.32
CA PRO A 111 -8.94 -6.84 2.71
C PRO A 111 -8.43 -7.39 4.05
N SER A 112 -9.32 -7.65 5.02
CA SER A 112 -8.92 -8.12 6.36
C SER A 112 -8.14 -9.44 6.31
N LEU A 113 -8.53 -10.33 5.39
CA LEU A 113 -7.86 -11.63 5.22
C LEU A 113 -6.45 -11.49 4.66
N LEU A 114 -6.17 -10.48 3.84
CA LEU A 114 -4.80 -10.17 3.40
C LEU A 114 -3.95 -9.74 4.57
N VAL A 115 -4.45 -8.79 5.37
CA VAL A 115 -3.73 -8.27 6.53
C VAL A 115 -3.46 -9.36 7.55
N THR A 116 -4.50 -10.11 7.92
CA THR A 116 -4.41 -11.18 8.91
C THR A 116 -3.44 -12.28 8.44
N SER A 117 -3.47 -12.64 7.16
CA SER A 117 -2.55 -13.65 6.60
C SER A 117 -1.11 -13.13 6.55
N TRP A 118 -0.92 -11.87 6.18
CA TRP A 118 0.41 -11.24 6.14
C TRP A 118 1.03 -11.12 7.53
N PHE A 119 0.27 -10.71 8.54
CA PHE A 119 0.78 -10.59 9.91
C PHE A 119 1.15 -11.93 10.56
N LYS A 120 0.61 -13.06 10.10
CA LYS A 120 1.11 -14.38 10.51
C LYS A 120 2.54 -14.65 10.04
N VAL A 121 2.99 -13.97 8.99
CA VAL A 121 4.34 -14.10 8.41
C VAL A 121 5.26 -13.01 8.92
N GLN A 122 4.77 -11.76 8.97
CA GLN A 122 5.53 -10.56 9.33
C GLN A 122 4.69 -9.67 10.25
N SER A 123 4.62 -10.02 11.54
CA SER A 123 3.76 -9.37 12.54
C SER A 123 4.01 -7.87 12.70
N ASP A 124 5.27 -7.44 12.53
CA ASP A 124 5.70 -6.07 12.81
C ASP A 124 5.67 -5.17 11.57
N SER A 125 4.94 -5.60 10.52
CA SER A 125 4.86 -4.85 9.27
C SER A 125 4.09 -3.54 9.43
N LYS A 126 4.64 -2.45 8.91
CA LYS A 126 3.90 -1.20 8.74
C LYS A 126 3.10 -1.25 7.45
N ILE A 127 1.78 -1.27 7.56
CA ILE A 127 0.87 -1.19 6.41
C ILE A 127 0.73 0.26 5.98
N VAL A 128 1.02 0.58 4.72
CA VAL A 128 0.97 1.94 4.15
C VAL A 128 0.02 2.01 2.95
N ALA A 129 -0.52 3.21 2.68
CA ALA A 129 -1.36 3.40 1.51
C ALA A 129 -0.47 3.31 0.26
N PHE A 130 -1.03 2.78 -0.84
CA PHE A 130 -0.31 2.74 -2.11
C PHE A 130 0.03 4.14 -2.65
N CYS A 131 -0.89 5.09 -2.48
CA CYS A 131 -0.70 6.47 -2.92
C CYS A 131 0.45 7.19 -2.21
N ASP A 132 0.80 6.81 -0.96
CA ASP A 132 1.83 7.50 -0.17
C ASP A 132 3.18 7.55 -0.89
N SER A 133 3.58 6.44 -1.53
CA SER A 133 4.86 6.39 -2.24
C SER A 133 4.86 7.26 -3.50
N ILE A 134 3.70 7.39 -4.17
CA ILE A 134 3.53 8.19 -5.39
C ILE A 134 3.50 9.68 -5.02
N ILE A 135 2.84 10.04 -3.91
CA ILE A 135 2.85 11.41 -3.36
C ILE A 135 4.28 11.84 -3.06
N GLN A 136 5.03 11.00 -2.34
CA GLN A 136 6.42 11.30 -2.02
C GLN A 136 7.29 11.42 -3.27
N LEU A 137 7.11 10.55 -4.26
CA LEU A 137 7.82 10.65 -5.53
C LEU A 137 7.49 11.97 -6.26
N HIS A 138 6.21 12.35 -6.31
CA HIS A 138 5.77 13.60 -6.94
C HIS A 138 6.42 14.81 -6.25
N LEU A 139 6.33 14.89 -4.93
CA LEU A 139 6.95 15.96 -4.14
C LEU A 139 8.47 16.05 -4.34
N LEU A 140 9.17 14.91 -4.44
CA LEU A 140 10.62 14.88 -4.72
C LEU A 140 10.97 15.25 -6.16
N SER A 141 10.03 15.10 -7.10
CA SER A 141 10.25 15.41 -8.52
C SER A 141 10.07 16.90 -8.84
N ILE A 142 9.32 17.62 -8.01
CA ILE A 142 9.10 19.07 -8.14
C ILE A 142 10.39 19.79 -7.73
N LYS A 143 10.98 20.53 -8.66
CA LYS A 143 12.21 21.30 -8.43
C LYS A 143 11.94 22.68 -7.82
N ASN A 144 10.82 23.31 -8.17
CA ASN A 144 10.36 24.58 -7.62
C ASN A 144 8.89 24.48 -7.22
N GLU A 145 8.50 25.04 -6.08
CA GLU A 145 7.10 25.06 -5.61
C GLU A 145 6.11 25.74 -6.58
N LYS A 146 6.61 26.54 -7.53
CA LYS A 146 5.78 27.23 -8.53
C LYS A 146 5.57 26.40 -9.81
N ASP A 147 6.29 25.31 -9.97
CA ASP A 147 6.18 24.47 -11.17
C ASP A 147 4.91 23.64 -11.08
N ARG A 148 3.98 23.90 -11.99
CA ARG A 148 2.79 23.07 -12.13
C ARG A 148 3.19 21.72 -12.67
N SER A 149 2.84 20.66 -11.96
CA SER A 149 3.25 19.31 -12.35
C SER A 149 2.13 18.34 -12.11
N ILE A 150 2.03 17.32 -12.97
CA ILE A 150 1.06 16.25 -12.82
C ILE A 150 1.81 14.93 -12.85
N THR A 151 1.58 14.09 -11.85
CA THR A 151 2.05 12.70 -11.83
C THR A 151 0.85 11.77 -11.94
N LEU A 152 0.93 10.87 -12.91
CA LEU A 152 -0.05 9.82 -13.16
C LEU A 152 0.60 8.47 -12.87
N SER A 153 0.03 7.72 -11.94
CA SER A 153 0.38 6.32 -11.71
C SER A 153 -0.79 5.45 -12.12
N LEU A 154 -0.56 4.55 -13.07
CA LEU A 154 -1.58 3.62 -13.58
C LEU A 154 -1.42 2.27 -12.89
N ALA A 155 -2.50 1.79 -12.28
CA ALA A 155 -2.66 0.40 -11.84
C ALA A 155 -3.62 -0.31 -12.82
N ASN A 156 -3.84 -1.61 -12.61
CA ASN A 156 -4.64 -2.43 -13.54
C ASN A 156 -6.07 -1.87 -13.76
N ASP A 157 -6.74 -1.45 -12.68
CA ASP A 157 -8.17 -1.05 -12.72
C ASP A 157 -8.42 0.41 -12.30
N PHE A 158 -7.38 1.15 -11.92
CA PHE A 158 -7.51 2.54 -11.48
C PHE A 158 -6.22 3.33 -11.71
N GLY A 159 -6.33 4.66 -11.72
CA GLY A 159 -5.19 5.58 -11.79
C GLY A 159 -5.16 6.49 -10.58
N VAL A 160 -3.96 6.82 -10.10
CA VAL A 160 -3.72 7.87 -9.12
C VAL A 160 -3.17 9.08 -9.86
N VAL A 161 -3.89 10.21 -9.77
CA VAL A 161 -3.48 11.49 -10.33
C VAL A 161 -3.13 12.43 -9.18
N ILE A 162 -1.94 13.00 -9.24
CA ILE A 162 -1.46 14.02 -8.30
C ILE A 162 -1.10 15.25 -9.12
N ALA A 163 -1.62 16.41 -8.72
CA ALA A 163 -1.38 17.68 -9.38
C ALA A 163 -0.92 18.73 -8.35
N SER A 164 0.08 19.52 -8.73
CA SER A 164 0.60 20.70 -8.02
C SER A 164 0.53 21.94 -8.89
#